data_AF-A0A499VHX6-F1
#
_entry.id   AF-A0A499VHX6-F1
#
_cell.length_a   1.000
_cell.length_b   1.000
_cell.length_c   1.000
_cell.angle_alpha   90.00
_cell.angle_beta   90.00
_cell.angle_gamma   90.00
#
_symmetry.space_group_name_H-M   'P 1'
#
loop_
_entity.id
_entity.type
_entity.pdbx_description
1 polymer ?
#
loop_
_entity_poly.entity_id
_entity_poly.type
_entity_poly.pdbx_seq_one_letter_code
_entity_poly.pdbx_strand_id
1 'polypeptide(L)'
;MVLGAVAGCAVAGILLAAQALHYPSESESVQDLLTDHFARPDRARPWPEFLGLEGNFWLEWLRRQFWEPLFLTSLVASAWGALKQRPAFGVFLLAAAFTGLVTHAAHPDITVYGGRLIVMAWLLPVVGLPLLLERAVRVWAPPGAVPVPRPLMHESGTHSMR
;
A
#
# COMPACT_ATOMS: atom_id res chain seq x y z
N MET A 1 -20.60 -5.63 13.01
CA MET A 1 -20.56 -7.07 13.39
C MET A 1 -19.93 -7.94 12.33
N VAL A 2 -20.40 -7.96 11.07
CA VAL A 2 -19.82 -8.78 9.99
C VAL A 2 -18.33 -8.52 9.74
N LEU A 3 -17.92 -7.25 9.68
CA LEU A 3 -16.51 -6.89 9.47
C LEU A 3 -15.59 -7.40 10.59
N GLY A 4 -16.05 -7.32 11.84
CA GLY A 4 -15.31 -7.82 13.00
C GLY A 4 -15.23 -9.35 13.03
N ALA A 5 -16.31 -10.04 12.62
CA ALA A 5 -16.31 -11.49 12.51
C ALA A 5 -15.38 -11.98 11.40
N VAL A 6 -15.37 -11.32 10.23
CA VAL A 6 -14.46 -11.62 9.12
C VAL A 6 -13.02 -11.37 9.51
N ALA A 7 -12.73 -10.23 10.13
CA ALA A 7 -11.39 -9.91 10.63
C ALA A 7 -10.93 -10.93 11.68
N GLY A 8 -11.79 -11.31 12.62
CA GLY A 8 -11.51 -12.33 13.63
C GLY A 8 -11.23 -13.70 13.02
N CYS A 9 -12.01 -14.13 12.03
CA CYS A 9 -11.77 -15.39 11.32
C CYS A 9 -10.45 -15.36 10.53
N ALA A 10 -10.12 -14.24 9.91
CA ALA A 10 -8.85 -14.08 9.19
C ALA A 10 -7.65 -14.17 10.14
N VAL A 11 -7.70 -13.50 11.30
CA VAL A 11 -6.67 -13.59 12.33
C VAL A 11 -6.51 -15.03 12.83
N ALA A 12 -7.62 -15.68 13.19
CA ALA A 12 -7.58 -17.07 13.64
C ALA A 12 -7.00 -18.02 12.57
N GLY A 13 -7.38 -17.84 11.31
CA GLY A 13 -6.84 -18.62 10.19
C GLY A 13 -5.33 -18.44 10.00
N ILE A 14 -4.83 -17.22 10.14
CA ILE A 14 -3.39 -16.91 10.03
C ILE A 14 -2.61 -17.60 11.16
N LEU A 15 -3.11 -17.53 12.40
CA LEU A 15 -2.46 -18.17 13.56
C LEU A 15 -2.41 -19.69 13.41
N LEU A 16 -3.52 -20.32 13.00
CA LEU A 16 -3.57 -21.76 12.76
C LEU A 16 -2.63 -22.19 11.64
N ALA A 17 -2.52 -21.40 10.56
CA ALA A 17 -1.59 -21.67 9.47
C ALA A 17 -0.14 -21.53 9.92
N ALA A 18 0.19 -20.49 10.70
CA ALA A 18 1.53 -20.30 11.24
C ALA A 18 1.95 -21.47 12.15
N GLN A 19 1.02 -21.94 13.01
CA GLN A 19 1.23 -23.11 13.85
C GLN A 19 1.45 -24.38 13.01
N ALA A 20 0.61 -24.65 12.00
CA ALA A 20 0.74 -25.84 11.15
C ALA A 20 2.06 -25.86 10.36
N LEU A 21 2.54 -24.68 9.95
CA LEU A 21 3.80 -24.50 9.24
C LEU A 21 5.03 -24.47 10.17
N HIS A 22 4.83 -24.63 11.48
CA HIS A 22 5.89 -24.53 12.49
C HIS A 22 6.69 -23.22 12.36
N TYR A 23 6.00 -22.13 12.03
CA TYR A 23 6.65 -20.83 11.93
C TYR A 23 7.11 -20.41 13.34
N PRO A 24 8.37 -20.00 13.53
CA PRO A 24 8.97 -19.84 14.87
C PRO A 24 8.41 -18.70 15.75
N SER A 25 7.30 -18.06 15.38
CA SER A 25 6.87 -16.79 15.99
C SER A 25 6.37 -16.91 17.44
N GLU A 26 5.62 -17.95 17.78
CA GLU A 26 4.99 -18.07 19.10
C GLU A 26 5.99 -18.51 20.18
N SER A 27 6.85 -19.49 19.87
CA SER A 27 7.84 -20.00 20.82
C SER A 27 8.95 -18.98 21.09
N GLU A 28 9.40 -18.24 20.08
CA GLU A 28 10.40 -17.17 20.26
C GLU A 28 9.80 -16.02 21.08
N SER A 29 8.57 -15.58 20.80
CA SER A 29 7.91 -14.51 21.57
C SER A 29 7.67 -14.91 23.03
N VAL A 30 7.25 -16.15 23.29
CA VAL A 30 7.11 -16.68 24.66
C VAL A 30 8.46 -16.79 25.34
N GLN A 31 9.50 -17.22 24.63
CA GLN A 31 10.85 -17.27 25.16
C GLN A 31 11.35 -15.87 25.51
N ASP A 32 11.15 -14.87 24.65
CA ASP A 32 11.52 -13.48 24.91
C ASP A 32 10.80 -12.91 26.14
N LEU A 33 9.51 -13.23 26.29
CA LEU A 33 8.71 -12.84 27.46
C LEU A 33 9.19 -13.53 28.74
N LEU A 34 9.45 -14.84 28.70
CA LEU A 34 9.86 -15.62 29.87
C LEU A 34 11.31 -15.38 30.29
N THR A 35 12.17 -14.97 29.35
CA THR A 35 13.59 -14.69 29.60
C THR A 35 13.87 -13.20 29.87
N ASP A 36 12.82 -12.36 29.86
CA ASP A 36 12.94 -10.91 30.05
C ASP A 36 13.94 -10.27 29.06
N HIS A 37 14.02 -10.85 27.84
CA HIS A 37 15.11 -10.60 26.89
C HIS A 37 15.22 -9.12 26.49
N PHE A 38 14.08 -8.43 26.34
CA PHE A 38 13.99 -7.02 25.96
C PHE A 38 13.83 -6.04 27.13
N ALA A 39 14.04 -6.46 28.37
CA ALA A 39 13.85 -5.58 29.53
C ALA A 39 14.86 -4.42 29.62
N ARG A 40 16.00 -4.54 28.94
CA ARG A 40 17.02 -3.49 28.90
C ARG A 40 17.56 -3.35 27.48
N PRO A 41 17.88 -2.12 27.03
CA PRO A 41 18.53 -1.94 25.75
C PRO A 41 19.96 -2.51 25.80
N ASP A 42 20.29 -3.36 24.81
CA ASP A 42 21.65 -3.90 24.64
C ASP A 42 22.67 -2.84 24.24
N ARG A 43 22.20 -1.70 23.73
CA ARG A 43 23.00 -0.56 23.31
C ARG A 43 22.95 0.56 24.34
N ALA A 44 24.09 1.19 24.59
CA ALA A 44 24.19 2.31 25.53
C ALA A 44 23.37 3.54 25.11
N ARG A 45 23.14 3.75 23.80
CA ARG A 45 22.44 4.91 23.25
C ARG A 45 21.56 4.51 22.03
N PRO A 46 20.48 3.74 22.24
CA PRO A 46 19.71 3.16 21.14
C PRO A 46 19.03 4.23 20.27
N TRP A 47 18.45 5.26 20.87
CA TRP A 47 17.74 6.31 20.13
C TRP A 47 18.65 7.20 19.29
N PRO A 48 19.78 7.74 19.81
CA PRO A 48 20.69 8.50 18.97
C PRO A 48 21.31 7.67 17.82
N GLU A 49 21.68 6.42 18.08
CA GLU A 49 22.21 5.51 17.05
C GLU A 49 21.14 5.24 15.98
N PHE A 50 19.92 4.92 16.37
CA PHE A 50 18.80 4.70 15.46
C PHE A 50 18.48 5.93 14.61
N LEU A 51 18.36 7.12 15.22
CA LEU A 51 18.08 8.35 14.49
C LEU A 51 19.20 8.71 13.50
N GLY A 52 20.46 8.41 13.84
CA GLY A 52 21.59 8.55 12.93
C GLY A 52 21.51 7.61 11.73
N LEU A 53 21.11 6.35 11.95
CA LEU A 53 20.89 5.38 10.89
C LEU A 53 19.70 5.79 9.99
N GLU A 54 18.59 6.20 10.58
CA GLU A 54 17.42 6.72 9.87
C GLU A 54 17.78 7.92 8.99
N GLY A 55 18.54 8.88 9.51
CA GLY A 55 18.95 10.05 8.74
C GLY A 55 19.77 9.67 7.50
N ASN A 56 20.76 8.79 7.66
CA ASN A 56 21.57 8.29 6.54
C ASN A 56 20.72 7.50 5.54
N PHE A 57 19.80 6.67 6.04
CA PHE A 57 18.87 5.89 5.23
C PHE A 57 17.98 6.79 4.37
N TRP A 58 17.30 7.77 4.95
CA TRP A 58 16.41 8.66 4.20
C TRP A 58 17.14 9.54 3.19
N LEU A 59 18.36 9.98 3.52
CA LEU A 59 19.18 10.74 2.58
C LEU A 59 19.55 9.91 1.35
N GLU A 60 20.03 8.68 1.56
CA GLU A 60 20.37 7.76 0.48
C GLU A 60 19.12 7.32 -0.30
N TRP A 61 18.01 7.07 0.40
CA TRP A 61 16.73 6.72 -0.21
C TRP A 61 16.27 7.82 -1.16
N LEU A 62 16.29 9.08 -0.70
CA LEU A 62 15.89 10.22 -1.51
C LEU A 62 16.85 10.42 -2.70
N ARG A 63 18.16 10.25 -2.49
CA ARG A 63 19.16 10.27 -3.56
C ARG A 63 18.82 9.26 -4.66
N ARG A 64 18.44 8.03 -4.29
CA ARG A 64 18.03 7.00 -5.25
C ARG A 64 16.74 7.35 -5.96
N GLN A 65 15.75 7.88 -5.25
CA GLN A 65 14.52 8.35 -5.88
C GLN A 65 14.76 9.47 -6.90
N PHE A 66 15.78 10.31 -6.72
CA PHE A 66 16.15 11.30 -7.74
C PHE A 66 16.78 10.67 -9.00
N TRP A 67 17.49 9.55 -8.87
CA TRP A 67 18.01 8.78 -10.01
C TRP A 67 16.95 7.91 -10.68
N GLU A 68 15.95 7.46 -9.93
CA GLU A 68 14.83 6.63 -10.39
C GLU A 68 13.48 7.29 -10.05
N PRO A 69 13.11 8.40 -10.73
CA PRO A 69 12.03 9.28 -10.29
C PRO A 69 10.62 8.72 -10.51
N LEU A 70 10.47 7.56 -11.14
CA LEU A 70 9.17 7.01 -11.50
C LEU A 70 8.26 6.84 -10.28
N PHE A 71 8.78 6.28 -9.19
CA PHE A 71 8.00 6.08 -7.99
C PHE A 71 7.57 7.41 -7.37
N LEU A 72 8.52 8.32 -7.13
CA LEU A 72 8.23 9.62 -6.52
C LEU A 72 7.25 10.46 -7.36
N THR A 73 7.46 10.51 -8.68
CA THR A 73 6.56 11.24 -9.59
C THR A 73 5.18 10.62 -9.64
N SER A 74 5.07 9.28 -9.66
CA SER A 74 3.79 8.59 -9.62
C SER A 74 3.02 8.84 -8.33
N LEU A 75 3.69 8.90 -7.17
CA LEU A 75 3.09 9.25 -5.87
C LEU A 75 2.49 10.66 -5.91
N VAL A 76 3.26 11.65 -6.37
CA VAL A 76 2.82 13.05 -6.42
C VAL A 76 1.64 13.23 -7.37
N ALA A 77 1.74 12.67 -8.59
CA ALA A 77 0.68 12.72 -9.59
C ALA A 77 -0.62 12.10 -9.06
N SER A 78 -0.50 10.95 -8.39
CA SER A 78 -1.64 10.19 -7.88
C SER A 78 -2.28 10.82 -6.65
N ALA A 79 -1.47 11.36 -5.73
CA ALA A 79 -1.94 12.17 -4.61
C ALA A 79 -2.76 13.36 -5.12
N TRP A 80 -2.24 14.08 -6.11
CA TRP A 80 -2.93 15.20 -6.73
C TRP A 80 -4.25 14.77 -7.39
N GLY A 81 -4.21 13.71 -8.20
CA GLY A 81 -5.38 13.18 -8.90
C GLY A 81 -6.48 12.73 -7.95
N ALA A 82 -6.12 11.96 -6.93
CA ALA A 82 -7.05 11.43 -5.93
C ALA A 82 -7.65 12.54 -5.07
N LEU A 83 -6.82 13.45 -4.52
CA LEU A 83 -7.31 14.54 -3.67
C LEU A 83 -8.20 15.53 -4.44
N LYS A 84 -7.92 15.80 -5.71
CA LYS A 84 -8.73 16.73 -6.51
C LYS A 84 -10.07 16.16 -6.94
N GLN A 85 -10.17 14.85 -7.14
CA GLN A 85 -11.42 14.23 -7.63
C GLN A 85 -12.28 13.67 -6.51
N ARG A 86 -11.64 13.05 -5.52
CA ARG A 86 -12.28 12.31 -4.43
C ARG A 86 -11.53 12.55 -3.13
N PRO A 87 -11.61 13.76 -2.52
CA PRO A 87 -10.76 14.16 -1.40
C PRO A 87 -10.82 13.20 -0.21
N ALA A 88 -12.02 12.76 0.19
CA ALA A 88 -12.18 11.81 1.30
C ALA A 88 -11.47 10.48 1.03
N PHE A 89 -11.61 9.92 -0.17
CA PHE A 89 -10.92 8.69 -0.57
C PHE A 89 -9.41 8.90 -0.73
N GLY A 90 -9.00 10.06 -1.26
CA GLY A 90 -7.60 10.44 -1.37
C GLY A 90 -6.88 10.49 -0.03
N VAL A 91 -7.54 10.94 1.05
CA VAL A 91 -6.99 10.89 2.41
C VAL A 91 -6.72 9.45 2.85
N PHE A 92 -7.64 8.52 2.58
CA PHE A 92 -7.42 7.09 2.90
C PHE A 92 -6.25 6.50 2.11
N LEU A 93 -6.12 6.83 0.82
CA LEU A 93 -4.98 6.36 0.01
C LEU A 93 -3.64 6.92 0.50
N LEU A 94 -3.61 8.20 0.91
CA LEU A 94 -2.42 8.82 1.49
C LEU A 94 -2.07 8.18 2.83
N ALA A 95 -3.05 7.90 3.68
CA ALA A 95 -2.83 7.19 4.94
C ALA A 95 -2.25 5.79 4.71
N ALA A 96 -2.79 5.03 3.75
CA ALA A 96 -2.25 3.71 3.39
C ALA A 96 -0.81 3.79 2.86
N ALA A 97 -0.51 4.78 2.02
CA ALA A 97 0.83 4.97 1.52
C ALA A 97 1.82 5.39 2.60
N PHE A 98 1.37 6.24 3.52
CA PHE A 98 2.14 6.63 4.70
C PHE A 98 2.44 5.42 5.60
N THR A 99 1.50 4.49 5.79
CA THR A 99 1.76 3.23 6.51
C THR A 99 2.88 2.42 5.85
N GLY A 100 2.96 2.39 4.51
CA GLY A 100 4.07 1.79 3.79
C GLY A 100 5.42 2.47 4.09
N LEU A 101 5.45 3.81 4.12
CA LEU A 101 6.66 4.56 4.48
C LEU A 101 7.08 4.33 5.93
N VAL A 102 6.13 4.30 6.88
CA VAL A 102 6.42 3.99 8.29
C VAL A 102 6.95 2.56 8.45
N THR A 103 6.40 1.61 7.70
CA THR A 103 6.89 0.22 7.70
C THR A 103 8.33 0.14 7.18
N HIS A 104 8.66 0.95 6.18
CA HIS A 104 10.01 1.09 5.65
C HIS A 104 10.95 1.76 6.64
N ALA A 105 10.49 2.77 7.40
CA ALA A 105 11.24 3.42 8.49
C ALA A 105 11.52 2.45 9.65
N ALA A 106 10.59 1.53 9.93
CA ALA A 106 10.81 0.53 10.97
C ALA A 106 11.85 -0.53 10.56
N HIS A 107 12.14 -0.65 9.26
CA HIS A 107 13.07 -1.62 8.70
C HIS A 107 13.93 -0.93 7.64
N PRO A 108 14.88 -0.06 8.04
CA PRO A 108 15.70 0.72 7.12
C PRO A 108 16.66 -0.19 6.35
N ASP A 109 16.15 -0.77 5.26
CA ASP A 109 16.87 -1.63 4.34
C ASP A 109 16.72 -1.06 2.93
N ILE A 110 17.82 -0.61 2.35
CA ILE A 110 17.86 0.02 1.02
C ILE A 110 18.21 -0.97 -0.12
N THR A 111 18.34 -2.25 0.21
CA THR A 111 18.78 -3.31 -0.69
C THR A 111 17.57 -4.09 -1.25
N VAL A 112 17.77 -5.34 -1.69
CA VAL A 112 16.77 -6.18 -2.40
C VAL A 112 15.44 -6.30 -1.64
N TYR A 113 15.49 -6.20 -0.32
CA TYR A 113 14.34 -6.36 0.55
C TYR A 113 13.62 -5.06 0.88
N GLY A 114 14.22 -3.90 0.60
CA GLY A 114 13.59 -2.59 0.77
C GLY A 114 12.35 -2.39 -0.11
N GLY A 115 12.42 -2.87 -1.35
CA GLY A 115 11.35 -2.68 -2.34
C GLY A 115 10.01 -3.33 -1.96
N ARG A 116 10.03 -4.41 -1.17
CA ARG A 116 8.78 -5.07 -0.70
C ARG A 116 8.13 -4.34 0.47
N LEU A 117 8.90 -3.63 1.29
CA LEU A 117 8.40 -2.94 2.49
C LEU A 117 7.56 -1.71 2.11
N ILE A 118 7.83 -1.13 0.93
CA ILE A 118 7.11 0.04 0.40
C ILE A 118 5.89 -0.34 -0.46
N VAL A 119 5.52 -1.63 -0.54
CA VAL A 119 4.39 -2.11 -1.37
C VAL A 119 3.08 -1.36 -1.07
N MET A 120 2.83 -1.01 0.19
CA MET A 120 1.62 -0.27 0.57
C MET A 120 1.62 1.16 0.02
N ALA A 121 2.78 1.76 -0.18
CA ALA A 121 2.89 3.05 -0.85
C ALA A 121 2.55 2.97 -2.34
N TRP A 122 2.70 1.80 -2.98
CA TRP A 122 2.28 1.59 -4.37
C TRP A 122 0.76 1.54 -4.56
N LEU A 123 -0.04 1.37 -3.51
CA LEU A 123 -1.50 1.48 -3.61
C LEU A 123 -1.94 2.86 -4.11
N LEU A 124 -1.25 3.91 -3.67
CA LEU A 124 -1.55 5.27 -4.10
C LEU A 124 -1.40 5.46 -5.61
N PRO A 125 -0.28 5.09 -6.28
CA PRO A 125 -0.16 5.17 -7.72
C PRO A 125 -1.03 4.18 -8.48
N VAL A 126 -1.18 2.94 -8.00
CA VAL A 126 -2.03 1.94 -8.65
C VAL A 126 -3.49 2.40 -8.74
N VAL A 127 -4.00 3.07 -7.70
CA VAL A 127 -5.38 3.54 -7.65
C VAL A 127 -5.52 4.99 -8.13
N GLY A 128 -4.58 5.87 -7.79
CA GLY A 128 -4.65 7.30 -8.06
C GLY A 128 -4.26 7.71 -9.47
N LEU A 129 -3.35 6.99 -10.15
CA LEU A 129 -3.03 7.27 -11.57
C LEU A 129 -4.26 7.07 -12.48
N PRO A 130 -5.02 5.95 -12.39
CA PRO A 130 -6.25 5.79 -13.16
C PRO A 130 -7.26 6.91 -12.93
N LEU A 131 -7.43 7.35 -11.67
CA LEU A 131 -8.29 8.49 -11.36
C LEU A 131 -7.80 9.74 -12.09
N LEU A 132 -6.50 10.08 -11.99
CA LEU A 132 -5.93 11.23 -12.67
C LEU A 132 -6.15 11.18 -14.19
N LEU A 133 -5.95 10.01 -14.80
CA LEU A 133 -6.14 9.79 -16.23
C LEU A 133 -7.61 9.94 -16.64
N GLU A 134 -8.55 9.41 -15.85
CA GLU A 134 -9.99 9.58 -16.11
C GLU A 134 -10.35 11.07 -16.21
N ARG A 135 -9.83 11.89 -15.29
CA ARG A 135 -10.01 13.34 -15.35
C ARG A 135 -9.36 13.96 -16.57
N ALA A 136 -8.12 13.58 -16.89
CA ALA A 136 -7.41 14.13 -18.06
C ALA A 136 -8.18 13.84 -19.35
N VAL A 137 -8.71 12.61 -19.51
CA VAL A 137 -9.56 12.22 -20.65
C VAL A 137 -10.84 13.03 -20.70
N ARG A 138 -11.53 13.23 -19.56
CA ARG A 138 -12.76 14.06 -19.51
C ARG A 138 -12.50 15.53 -19.86
N VAL A 139 -11.34 16.07 -19.48
CA VAL A 139 -10.95 17.46 -19.77
C VAL A 139 -10.48 17.63 -21.22
N TRP A 140 -9.80 16.62 -21.76
CA TRP A 140 -9.26 16.64 -23.13
C TRP A 140 -10.28 16.24 -24.20
N ALA A 141 -11.40 15.61 -23.82
CA ALA A 141 -12.47 15.27 -24.74
C ALA A 141 -12.98 16.55 -25.45
N PRO A 142 -12.95 16.59 -26.80
CA PRO A 142 -13.43 17.76 -27.53
C PRO A 142 -14.93 18.00 -27.24
N PRO A 143 -15.39 19.27 -27.26
CA PRO A 143 -16.80 19.59 -27.07
C PRO A 143 -17.64 18.86 -28.14
N GLY A 144 -18.40 17.84 -27.73
CA GLY A 144 -19.20 17.01 -28.64
C GLY A 144 -18.84 15.53 -28.72
N ALA A 145 -17.84 15.04 -27.96
CA ALA A 145 -17.61 13.61 -27.80
C ALA A 145 -18.76 12.96 -27.01
N VAL A 146 -19.84 12.60 -27.70
CA VAL A 146 -20.95 11.82 -27.15
C VAL A 146 -20.40 10.46 -26.72
N PRO A 147 -20.61 10.01 -25.47
CA PRO A 147 -20.28 8.64 -25.11
C PRO A 147 -21.09 7.72 -26.01
N VAL A 148 -20.43 6.95 -26.88
CA VAL A 148 -21.10 5.97 -27.73
C VAL A 148 -21.91 5.06 -26.80
N PRO A 149 -23.26 5.04 -26.90
CA PRO A 149 -24.06 4.15 -26.09
C PRO A 149 -23.60 2.73 -26.38
N ARG A 150 -23.18 2.02 -25.32
CA ARG A 150 -22.86 0.59 -25.39
C ARG A 150 -24.04 -0.09 -26.12
N PRO A 151 -23.83 -0.80 -27.24
CA PRO A 151 -24.94 -1.43 -27.93
C PRO A 151 -25.64 -2.35 -26.94
N LEU A 152 -26.91 -2.06 -26.64
CA LEU A 152 -27.77 -3.06 -26.04
C LEU A 152 -27.77 -4.20 -27.04
N MET A 153 -27.15 -5.32 -26.69
CA MET A 153 -27.32 -6.57 -27.44
C MET A 153 -28.82 -6.80 -27.50
N HIS A 154 -29.40 -6.51 -28.66
CA HIS A 154 -30.75 -6.92 -28.97
C HIS A 154 -30.68 -8.43 -29.09
N GLU A 155 -31.08 -9.16 -28.05
CA GLU A 155 -31.41 -10.57 -28.18
C GLU A 155 -32.68 -10.66 -29.02
N SER A 156 -32.52 -10.56 -30.34
CA SER A 156 -33.53 -10.91 -31.32
C SER A 156 -33.35 -12.37 -31.72
N GLY A 157 -33.72 -13.25 -30.79
CA GLY A 157 -33.82 -14.70 -31.01
C GLY A 157 -35.25 -15.12 -31.36
N THR A 158 -35.66 -14.82 -32.60
CA THR A 158 -36.62 -15.59 -33.43
C THR A 158 -37.90 -16.15 -32.77
N HIS A 159 -39.01 -15.43 -32.95
CA HIS A 159 -40.30 -16.08 -33.21
C HIS A 159 -40.25 -16.73 -34.60
N SER A 160 -40.32 -18.07 -34.66
CA SER A 160 -40.72 -18.79 -35.88
C SER A 160 -42.00 -19.57 -35.55
N MET A 161 -43.07 -19.16 -36.21
CA MET A 161 -44.34 -19.89 -36.25
C MET A 161 -44.14 -21.23 -36.96
N ARG A 162 -44.49 -22.32 -36.29
CA ARG A 162 -45.19 -23.48 -36.85
C ARG A 162 -45.82 -24.30 -35.73
#